data_AF-A0A5P9EUK6-F1
#
_entry.id   AF-A0A5P9EUK6-F1
#
_cell.length_a   1.000
_cell.length_b   1.000
_cell.length_c   1.000
_cell.angle_alpha   90.00
_cell.angle_beta   90.00
_cell.angle_gamma   90.00
#
_symmetry.space_group_name_H-M   'P 1'
#
loop_
_entity.id
_entity.type
_entity.pdbx_description
1 polymer ?
#
loop_
_entity_poly.entity_id
_entity_poly.type
_entity_poly.pdbx_seq_one_letter_code
_entity_poly.pdbx_strand_id
1 'polypeptide(L)'
;MFQVIQKINSVLFLLILLVGIGSIFYFTSQSAKWKKSRAVEVAKVDGSGEPVELRMGRLKEIDGHNSYFVELYNDSEGGKFSGYTPSKTRNILFLIGDELNSSWLFDNNRNLIEEIKLLKQKSEEGEETPVNAIYLNVVKEDTNFDGLLSNYDRFTIALVKPDGSQYTELVSNINQVMDYELSSDSKSIAFICQIQRKVVILKYSLISFQKESERVLANVGGKL
;
A
#
# COMPACT_ATOMS: atom_id res chain seq x y z
N MET A 1 -22.35 30.09 57.28
CA MET A 1 -21.80 30.75 56.08
C MET A 1 -20.82 29.86 55.31
N PHE A 2 -19.88 29.17 55.98
CA PHE A 2 -18.88 28.29 55.34
C PHE A 2 -19.45 27.09 54.55
N GLN A 3 -20.54 26.48 55.03
CA GLN A 3 -21.18 25.34 54.36
C GLN A 3 -21.86 25.69 53.01
N VAL A 4 -22.28 26.95 52.84
CA VAL A 4 -22.91 27.42 51.59
C VAL A 4 -21.82 27.62 50.51
N ILE A 5 -20.68 28.18 50.90
CA ILE A 5 -19.52 28.38 50.01
C ILE A 5 -18.94 27.04 49.54
N GLN A 6 -18.85 26.04 50.43
CA GLN A 6 -18.40 24.69 50.05
C GLN A 6 -19.35 24.03 49.04
N LYS A 7 -20.67 24.16 49.22
CA LYS A 7 -21.65 23.62 48.28
C LYS A 7 -21.59 24.31 46.91
N ILE A 8 -21.40 25.62 46.88
CA ILE A 8 -21.27 26.38 45.62
C ILE A 8 -20.01 25.95 44.86
N ASN A 9 -18.87 25.78 45.55
CA ASN A 9 -17.62 25.35 44.91
C ASN A 9 -17.73 23.93 44.33
N SER A 10 -18.40 23.01 45.02
CA SER A 10 -18.62 21.65 44.51
C SER A 10 -19.54 21.61 43.29
N VAL A 11 -20.58 22.45 43.26
CA VAL A 11 -21.48 22.56 42.10
C VAL A 11 -20.77 23.19 40.91
N LEU A 12 -19.94 24.22 41.15
CA LEU A 12 -19.14 24.86 40.10
C LEU A 12 -18.14 23.87 39.50
N PHE A 13 -17.48 23.07 40.33
CA PHE A 13 -16.55 22.03 39.89
C PHE A 13 -17.26 20.93 39.07
N LEU A 14 -18.45 20.49 39.50
CA LEU A 14 -19.26 19.51 38.77
C LEU A 14 -19.65 20.03 37.37
N LEU A 15 -20.04 21.30 37.27
CA LEU A 15 -20.38 21.92 35.99
C LEU A 15 -19.20 21.97 35.03
N ILE A 16 -18.01 22.33 35.52
CA ILE A 16 -16.78 22.33 34.70
C ILE A 16 -16.46 20.91 34.22
N LEU A 17 -16.62 19.90 35.08
CA LEU A 17 -16.38 18.50 34.73
C LEU A 17 -17.35 17.99 33.65
N LEU A 18 -18.64 18.34 33.76
CA LEU A 18 -19.65 17.97 32.77
C LEU A 18 -19.39 18.62 31.40
N VAL A 19 -19.01 19.91 31.38
CA VAL A 19 -18.63 20.61 30.15
C VAL A 19 -17.37 19.99 29.53
N GLY A 20 -16.39 19.60 30.37
CA GLY A 20 -15.19 18.89 29.92
C GLY A 20 -15.49 17.56 29.25
N ILE A 21 -16.33 16.72 29.90
CA ILE A 21 -16.75 15.42 29.35
C ILE A 21 -17.54 15.59 28.05
N GLY A 22 -18.49 16.53 28.01
CA GLY A 22 -19.26 16.83 26.81
C GLY A 22 -18.39 17.31 25.65
N SER A 23 -17.37 18.13 25.94
CA SER A 23 -16.41 18.58 24.93
C SER A 23 -15.58 17.43 24.37
N ILE A 24 -15.06 16.55 25.23
CA ILE A 24 -14.31 15.35 24.81
C ILE A 24 -15.19 14.44 23.93
N PHE A 25 -16.45 14.25 24.30
CA PHE A 25 -17.39 13.44 23.52
C PHE A 25 -17.71 14.06 22.15
N TYR A 26 -17.84 15.39 22.08
CA TYR A 26 -18.07 16.11 20.84
C TYR A 26 -16.86 16.04 19.89
N PHE A 27 -15.64 16.27 20.40
CA PHE A 27 -14.41 16.20 19.60
C PHE A 27 -14.16 14.77 19.07
N THR A 28 -14.36 13.74 19.90
CA THR A 28 -14.19 12.33 19.48
C THR A 28 -15.21 11.91 18.42
N SER A 29 -16.46 12.37 18.53
CA SER A 29 -17.50 12.13 17.53
C SER A 29 -17.22 12.83 16.19
N GLN A 30 -16.65 14.03 16.20
CA GLN A 30 -16.22 14.70 14.97
C GLN A 30 -15.06 13.96 14.29
N SER A 31 -14.03 13.53 15.03
CA SER A 31 -12.93 12.73 14.46
C SER A 31 -13.41 11.41 13.84
N ALA A 32 -14.44 10.78 14.41
CA ALA A 32 -15.05 9.58 13.84
C ALA A 32 -15.77 9.86 12.51
N LYS A 33 -16.42 11.02 12.35
CA LYS A 33 -17.08 11.41 11.10
C LYS A 33 -16.09 11.73 9.97
N TRP A 34 -14.95 12.33 10.29
CA TRP A 34 -13.89 12.62 9.31
C TRP A 34 -13.23 11.34 8.75
N LYS A 35 -13.29 10.22 9.49
CA LYS A 35 -12.84 8.92 8.99
C LYS A 35 -13.76 8.32 7.93
N LYS A 36 -15.05 8.66 7.87
CA LYS A 36 -16.01 8.09 6.90
C LYS A 36 -15.98 8.71 5.50
N SER A 37 -15.47 9.94 5.33
CA SER A 37 -15.61 10.66 4.04
C SER A 37 -14.68 10.20 2.91
N ARG A 38 -13.84 9.17 3.12
CA ARG A 38 -12.92 8.62 2.10
C ARG A 38 -13.12 7.12 1.83
N ALA A 39 -14.16 6.53 2.40
CA ALA A 39 -14.52 5.15 2.14
C ALA A 39 -15.43 5.10 0.91
N VAL A 40 -15.07 4.26 -0.05
CA VAL A 40 -15.89 3.93 -1.21
C VAL A 40 -16.21 2.45 -1.10
N GLU A 41 -17.49 2.14 -0.96
CA GLU A 41 -17.95 0.75 -1.00
C GLU A 41 -17.86 0.26 -2.45
N VAL A 42 -16.96 -0.69 -2.71
CA VAL A 42 -16.84 -1.32 -4.03
C VAL A 42 -17.57 -2.65 -3.97
N ALA A 43 -18.63 -2.78 -4.76
CA ALA A 43 -19.37 -4.03 -4.89
C ALA A 43 -18.45 -5.14 -5.45
N LYS A 44 -18.55 -6.35 -4.90
CA LYS A 44 -17.92 -7.54 -5.51
C LYS A 44 -18.63 -7.89 -6.81
N VAL A 45 -17.88 -8.15 -7.86
CA VAL A 45 -18.38 -8.62 -9.17
C VAL A 45 -19.10 -9.98 -9.06
N ASP A 46 -18.83 -10.77 -8.01
CA ASP A 46 -19.25 -12.19 -7.93
C ASP A 46 -20.32 -12.51 -6.87
N GLY A 47 -20.95 -11.51 -6.25
CA GLY A 47 -22.17 -11.67 -5.44
C GLY A 47 -22.13 -12.59 -4.20
N SER A 48 -20.99 -13.16 -3.83
CA SER A 48 -20.85 -14.07 -2.68
C SER A 48 -19.80 -13.57 -1.68
N GLY A 49 -20.29 -13.17 -0.51
CA GLY A 49 -19.51 -12.69 0.63
C GLY A 49 -19.71 -11.20 0.92
N GLU A 50 -19.40 -10.79 2.16
CA GLU A 50 -19.61 -9.42 2.61
C GLU A 50 -18.84 -8.39 1.76
N PRO A 51 -19.42 -7.20 1.50
CA PRO A 51 -18.75 -6.11 0.80
C PRO A 51 -17.49 -5.69 1.57
N VAL A 52 -16.38 -5.50 0.86
CA VAL A 52 -15.14 -5.03 1.47
C VAL A 52 -15.13 -3.51 1.33
N GLU A 53 -15.18 -2.80 2.46
CA GLU A 53 -15.03 -1.35 2.49
C GLU A 53 -13.59 -1.00 2.10
N LEU A 54 -13.43 -0.36 0.93
CA LEU A 54 -12.15 0.15 0.48
C LEU A 54 -12.07 1.65 0.75
N ARG A 55 -10.88 2.10 1.11
CA ARG A 55 -10.58 3.50 1.31
C ARG A 55 -9.60 3.94 0.24
N MET A 56 -9.87 5.13 -0.29
CA MET A 56 -8.96 5.75 -1.24
C MET A 56 -7.85 6.49 -0.51
N GLY A 57 -6.63 6.31 -1.02
CA GLY A 57 -5.43 7.03 -0.63
C GLY A 57 -5.45 8.47 -1.11
N ARG A 58 -4.28 9.08 -1.03
CA ARG A 58 -4.05 10.38 -1.66
C ARG A 58 -3.80 10.17 -3.15
N LEU A 59 -4.22 11.13 -3.95
CA LEU A 59 -3.80 11.25 -5.34
C LEU A 59 -2.28 11.46 -5.37
N LYS A 60 -1.58 10.65 -6.15
CA LYS A 60 -0.15 10.72 -6.37
C LYS A 60 0.12 10.93 -7.86
N GLU A 61 0.90 11.93 -8.19
CA GLU A 61 1.35 12.20 -9.55
C GLU A 61 2.46 11.23 -9.96
N ILE A 62 2.56 10.95 -11.26
CA ILE A 62 3.59 10.10 -11.84
C ILE A 62 4.49 10.99 -12.71
N ASP A 63 5.65 11.37 -12.15
CA ASP A 63 6.55 12.34 -12.77
C ASP A 63 6.87 12.03 -14.23
N GLY A 64 6.78 13.05 -15.08
CA GLY A 64 7.01 12.96 -16.53
C GLY A 64 5.85 12.35 -17.32
N HIS A 65 4.70 12.08 -16.70
CA HIS A 65 3.50 11.57 -17.35
C HIS A 65 2.28 12.39 -16.96
N ASN A 66 1.33 12.56 -17.89
CA ASN A 66 0.01 13.09 -17.56
C ASN A 66 -0.85 11.97 -16.95
N SER A 67 -0.43 11.45 -15.80
CA SER A 67 -1.13 10.39 -15.10
C SER A 67 -0.93 10.49 -13.58
N TYR A 68 -1.93 9.98 -12.88
CA TYR A 68 -1.96 9.91 -11.42
C TYR A 68 -2.37 8.50 -11.00
N PHE A 69 -2.06 8.15 -9.76
CA PHE A 69 -2.60 6.96 -9.14
C PHE A 69 -3.09 7.19 -7.72
N VAL A 70 -4.04 6.33 -7.31
CA VAL A 70 -4.62 6.30 -5.96
C VAL A 70 -4.55 4.86 -5.46
N GLU A 71 -3.95 4.68 -4.29
CA GLU A 71 -3.94 3.40 -3.59
C GLU A 71 -5.30 3.12 -2.96
N LEU A 72 -5.78 1.88 -3.06
CA LEU A 72 -7.01 1.45 -2.41
C LEU A 72 -6.64 0.45 -1.33
N TYR A 73 -6.97 0.76 -0.09
CA TYR A 73 -6.64 -0.10 1.04
C TYR A 73 -7.88 -0.44 1.83
N ASN A 74 -7.86 -1.59 2.52
CA ASN A 74 -8.79 -1.83 3.60
C ASN A 74 -8.18 -1.34 4.92
N ASP A 75 -9.01 -0.71 5.75
CA ASP A 75 -8.67 -0.59 7.17
C ASP A 75 -8.68 -2.02 7.71
N SER A 76 -7.55 -2.50 8.23
CA SER A 76 -7.49 -3.82 8.85
C SER A 76 -8.49 -3.87 10.00
N GLU A 77 -9.23 -4.97 10.13
CA GLU A 77 -9.93 -5.34 11.36
C GLU A 77 -8.90 -5.43 12.49
N GLY A 78 -8.74 -4.34 13.24
CA GLY A 78 -7.87 -4.29 14.39
C GLY A 78 -8.45 -5.18 15.49
N GLY A 79 -7.79 -6.31 15.75
CA GLY A 79 -7.95 -7.04 17.00
C GLY A 79 -7.73 -6.08 18.19
N LYS A 80 -8.51 -6.27 19.26
CA LYS A 80 -8.65 -5.38 20.42
C LYS A 80 -7.38 -5.10 21.25
N PHE A 81 -6.18 -5.40 20.76
CA PHE A 81 -4.93 -5.18 21.46
C PHE A 81 -3.92 -4.43 20.59
N SER A 82 -3.51 -3.28 21.12
CA SER A 82 -2.47 -2.35 20.69
C SER A 82 -1.41 -2.89 19.71
N GLY A 83 -1.49 -2.44 18.46
CA GLY A 83 -0.42 -2.47 17.48
C GLY A 83 -0.87 -1.65 16.26
N TYR A 84 -0.08 -0.67 15.85
CA TYR A 84 -0.31 0.07 14.59
C TYR A 84 -0.29 -0.97 13.45
N THR A 85 -1.47 -1.38 12.98
CA THR A 85 -1.56 -2.26 11.82
C THR A 85 -1.56 -1.37 10.59
N PRO A 86 -0.53 -1.42 9.73
CA PRO A 86 -0.49 -0.61 8.54
C PRO A 86 -1.66 -0.97 7.62
N SER A 87 -2.27 0.03 6.99
CA SER A 87 -3.28 -0.15 5.96
C SER A 87 -2.73 -1.02 4.83
N LYS A 88 -3.50 -2.04 4.42
CA LYS A 88 -3.09 -3.00 3.39
C LYS A 88 -3.64 -2.58 2.03
N THR A 89 -2.78 -2.18 1.10
CA THR A 89 -3.20 -1.82 -0.26
C THR A 89 -3.66 -3.07 -1.01
N ARG A 90 -4.85 -3.01 -1.60
CA ARG A 90 -5.51 -4.10 -2.32
C ARG A 90 -5.52 -3.93 -3.82
N ASN A 91 -5.53 -2.67 -4.26
CA ASN A 91 -5.59 -2.32 -5.67
C ASN A 91 -5.06 -0.90 -5.87
N ILE A 92 -4.89 -0.50 -7.13
CA ILE A 92 -4.51 0.85 -7.53
C ILE A 92 -5.49 1.34 -8.58
N LEU A 93 -5.96 2.57 -8.46
CA LEU A 93 -6.71 3.27 -9.50
C LEU A 93 -5.76 4.22 -10.23
N PHE A 94 -5.66 4.08 -11.55
CA PHE A 94 -4.95 5.01 -12.41
C PHE A 94 -5.94 6.02 -13.00
N LEU A 95 -5.50 7.27 -13.12
CA LEU A 95 -6.21 8.37 -13.78
C LEU A 95 -5.28 8.96 -14.84
N ILE A 96 -5.71 8.96 -16.11
CA ILE A 96 -4.83 9.22 -17.26
C ILE A 96 -5.37 10.39 -18.11
N GLY A 97 -4.48 11.31 -18.45
CA GLY A 97 -4.75 12.44 -19.33
C GLY A 97 -5.59 13.53 -18.67
N ASP A 98 -5.86 14.59 -19.44
CA ASP A 98 -6.62 15.75 -18.98
C ASP A 98 -8.08 15.40 -18.62
N GLU A 99 -8.62 14.35 -19.23
CA GLU A 99 -9.97 13.83 -18.96
C GLU A 99 -10.03 12.90 -17.74
N LEU A 100 -8.89 12.56 -17.13
CA LEU A 100 -8.76 11.65 -16.00
C LEU A 100 -9.44 10.28 -16.25
N ASN A 101 -9.21 9.72 -17.43
CA ASN A 101 -9.70 8.39 -17.79
C ASN A 101 -9.19 7.38 -16.77
N SER A 102 -10.13 6.64 -16.16
CA SER A 102 -9.83 5.84 -14.96
C SER A 102 -9.75 4.35 -15.25
N SER A 103 -8.76 3.66 -14.72
CA SER A 103 -8.62 2.20 -14.82
C SER A 103 -8.11 1.59 -13.51
N TRP A 104 -8.70 0.46 -13.12
CA TRP A 104 -8.16 -0.33 -12.01
C TRP A 104 -6.97 -1.16 -12.48
N LEU A 105 -5.97 -1.35 -11.62
CA LEU A 105 -4.86 -2.25 -11.89
C LEU A 105 -5.32 -3.71 -11.97
N PHE A 106 -6.21 -4.10 -11.05
CA PHE A 106 -6.79 -5.44 -10.99
C PHE A 106 -8.30 -5.38 -11.11
N ASP A 107 -8.88 -6.40 -11.76
CA ASP A 107 -10.33 -6.57 -11.87
C ASP A 107 -11.02 -6.84 -10.51
N ASN A 108 -10.24 -7.23 -9.50
CA ASN A 108 -10.73 -7.51 -8.16
C ASN A 108 -9.73 -7.05 -7.08
N ASN A 109 -10.21 -6.98 -5.83
CA ASN A 109 -9.45 -6.46 -4.68
C ASN A 109 -8.90 -7.57 -3.76
N ARG A 110 -8.64 -8.77 -4.31
CA ARG A 110 -8.19 -9.93 -3.53
C ARG A 110 -6.69 -9.90 -3.24
N ASN A 111 -5.92 -9.21 -4.06
CA ASN A 111 -4.47 -9.14 -3.91
C ASN A 111 -4.09 -8.25 -2.72
N LEU A 112 -2.86 -8.43 -2.22
CA LEU A 112 -2.20 -7.50 -1.34
C LEU A 112 -0.99 -6.92 -2.09
N ILE A 113 -0.92 -5.60 -2.16
CA ILE A 113 0.21 -4.87 -2.72
C ILE A 113 1.04 -4.33 -1.55
N GLU A 114 2.23 -4.87 -1.37
CA GLU A 114 3.08 -4.58 -0.21
C GLU A 114 4.01 -3.40 -0.44
N GLU A 115 4.50 -3.28 -1.67
CA GLU A 115 5.43 -2.24 -2.06
C GLU A 115 4.97 -1.66 -3.39
N ILE A 116 5.02 -0.34 -3.49
CA ILE A 116 4.79 0.43 -4.71
C ILE A 116 5.95 1.40 -4.82
N LYS A 117 6.73 1.29 -5.89
CA LYS A 117 7.84 2.22 -6.15
C LYS A 117 7.84 2.71 -7.59
N LEU A 118 7.91 4.03 -7.74
CA LEU A 118 8.14 4.66 -9.04
C LEU A 118 9.62 4.53 -9.40
N LEU A 119 9.90 3.79 -10.47
CA LEU A 119 11.26 3.59 -10.98
C LEU A 119 11.61 4.73 -11.94
N LYS A 120 12.46 5.65 -11.51
CA LYS A 120 12.98 6.76 -12.30
C LYS A 120 14.48 6.91 -12.08
N GLN A 121 15.17 7.51 -13.05
CA GLN A 121 16.60 7.79 -12.93
C GLN A 121 16.87 8.74 -11.76
N LYS A 122 17.92 8.48 -10.97
CA LYS A 122 18.39 9.47 -10.00
C LYS A 122 18.99 10.65 -10.76
N SER A 123 18.41 11.83 -10.60
CA SER A 123 18.97 13.09 -11.09
C SER A 123 19.66 13.86 -9.96
N GLU A 124 20.48 14.84 -10.35
CA GLU A 124 20.96 15.87 -9.43
C GLU A 124 19.78 16.75 -8.96
N GLU A 125 19.93 17.41 -7.80
CA GLU A 125 18.85 18.14 -7.15
C GLU A 125 18.16 19.14 -8.10
N GLY A 126 16.87 18.89 -8.40
CA GLY A 126 15.99 19.80 -9.12
C GLY A 126 15.58 19.36 -10.52
N GLU A 127 16.20 18.33 -11.10
CA GLU A 127 15.75 17.80 -12.39
C GLU A 127 14.69 16.71 -12.22
N GLU A 128 13.50 16.93 -12.77
CA GLU A 128 12.46 15.90 -12.82
C GLU A 128 12.79 14.88 -13.91
N THR A 129 13.06 13.64 -13.49
CA THR A 129 13.23 12.51 -14.40
C THR A 129 11.92 11.76 -14.56
N PRO A 130 11.53 11.40 -15.80
CA PRO A 130 10.30 10.68 -16.04
C PRO A 130 10.36 9.30 -15.39
N VAL A 131 9.22 8.81 -14.90
CA VAL A 131 9.08 7.44 -14.39
C VAL A 131 9.11 6.45 -15.55
N ASN A 132 9.99 5.46 -15.49
CA ASN A 132 10.13 4.43 -16.52
C ASN A 132 9.12 3.29 -16.33
N ALA A 133 8.87 2.91 -15.07
CA ALA A 133 7.93 1.87 -14.69
C ALA A 133 7.53 2.00 -13.21
N ILE A 134 6.46 1.31 -12.83
CA ILE A 134 6.04 1.17 -11.44
C ILE A 134 6.35 -0.26 -11.01
N TYR A 135 7.17 -0.39 -9.97
CA TYR A 135 7.52 -1.66 -9.35
C TYR A 135 6.54 -1.99 -8.23
N LEU A 136 6.08 -3.25 -8.22
CA LEU A 136 5.12 -3.78 -7.27
C LEU A 136 5.58 -5.10 -6.66
N ASN A 137 5.41 -5.24 -5.35
CA ASN A 137 5.39 -6.53 -4.67
C ASN A 137 3.93 -6.93 -4.42
N VAL A 138 3.50 -8.05 -5.01
CA VAL A 138 2.12 -8.50 -4.97
C VAL A 138 2.02 -9.88 -4.35
N VAL A 139 1.33 -9.97 -3.21
CA VAL A 139 0.93 -11.22 -2.56
C VAL A 139 -0.47 -11.58 -3.05
N LYS A 140 -0.62 -12.81 -3.57
CA LYS A 140 -1.87 -13.30 -4.16
C LYS A 140 -2.47 -14.49 -3.43
N GLU A 141 -1.64 -15.21 -2.70
CA GLU A 141 -1.99 -16.47 -2.04
C GLU A 141 -1.41 -16.45 -0.62
N ASP A 142 -2.16 -17.06 0.29
CA ASP A 142 -1.70 -17.38 1.63
C ASP A 142 -0.81 -18.62 1.52
N THR A 143 0.49 -18.40 1.61
CA THR A 143 1.54 -19.40 1.40
C THR A 143 2.08 -19.99 2.69
N ASN A 144 1.71 -19.40 3.84
CA ASN A 144 2.03 -19.91 5.17
C ASN A 144 0.82 -20.62 5.84
N PHE A 145 -0.35 -20.54 5.21
CA PHE A 145 -1.63 -21.14 5.62
C PHE A 145 -2.19 -20.63 6.95
N ASP A 146 -1.94 -19.36 7.29
CA ASP A 146 -2.46 -18.71 8.51
C ASP A 146 -3.85 -18.07 8.32
N GLY A 147 -4.38 -18.11 7.10
CA GLY A 147 -5.67 -17.56 6.71
C GLY A 147 -5.64 -16.08 6.32
N LEU A 148 -4.47 -15.43 6.31
CA LEU A 148 -4.32 -13.99 6.09
C LEU A 148 -3.23 -13.67 5.05
N LEU A 149 -3.59 -13.00 3.96
CA LEU A 149 -2.58 -12.42 3.06
C LEU A 149 -1.75 -11.37 3.81
N SER A 150 -0.44 -11.58 3.87
CA SER A 150 0.52 -10.77 4.64
C SER A 150 1.93 -10.77 4.03
N ASN A 151 2.82 -9.99 4.65
CA ASN A 151 4.24 -9.90 4.27
C ASN A 151 5.08 -11.10 4.71
N TYR A 152 4.45 -12.07 5.38
CA TYR A 152 5.05 -13.37 5.64
C TYR A 152 4.80 -14.35 4.48
N ASP A 153 3.90 -14.00 3.56
CA ASP A 153 3.66 -14.79 2.37
C ASP A 153 4.69 -14.52 1.28
N ARG A 154 4.86 -15.52 0.40
CA ARG A 154 5.62 -15.31 -0.81
C ARG A 154 4.86 -14.39 -1.75
N PHE A 155 5.60 -13.51 -2.39
CA PHE A 155 5.05 -12.52 -3.31
C PHE A 155 5.60 -12.68 -4.73
N THR A 156 5.03 -11.90 -5.62
CA THR A 156 5.44 -11.76 -7.01
C THR A 156 5.93 -10.35 -7.25
N ILE A 157 7.10 -10.22 -7.87
CA ILE A 157 7.54 -8.93 -8.41
C ILE A 157 6.81 -8.70 -9.72
N ALA A 158 6.22 -7.52 -9.88
CA ALA A 158 5.60 -7.09 -11.12
C ALA A 158 6.06 -5.69 -11.52
N LEU A 159 5.96 -5.40 -12.81
CA LEU A 159 6.12 -4.07 -13.37
C LEU A 159 4.82 -3.64 -14.07
N VAL A 160 4.55 -2.35 -14.00
CA VAL A 160 3.41 -1.66 -14.62
C VAL A 160 3.93 -0.43 -15.34
N LYS A 161 3.31 -0.07 -16.47
CA LYS A 161 3.63 1.19 -17.15
C LYS A 161 3.10 2.39 -16.35
N PRO A 162 3.69 3.58 -16.51
CA PRO A 162 3.26 4.80 -15.82
C PRO A 162 1.78 5.19 -16.04
N ASP A 163 1.15 4.69 -17.10
CA ASP A 163 -0.27 4.88 -17.39
C ASP A 163 -1.17 3.78 -16.78
N GLY A 164 -0.61 2.87 -15.97
CA GLY A 164 -1.34 1.74 -15.40
C GLY A 164 -1.53 0.55 -16.35
N SER A 165 -1.10 0.67 -17.61
CA SER A 165 -1.20 -0.41 -18.58
C SER A 165 -0.09 -1.45 -18.40
N GLN A 166 -0.23 -2.59 -19.09
CA GLN A 166 0.80 -3.62 -19.22
C GLN A 166 1.34 -4.14 -17.86
N TYR A 167 0.45 -4.44 -16.91
CA TYR A 167 0.82 -5.20 -15.72
C TYR A 167 1.47 -6.53 -16.13
N THR A 168 2.73 -6.71 -15.75
CA THR A 168 3.53 -7.88 -16.11
C THR A 168 4.20 -8.44 -14.87
N GLU A 169 3.88 -9.70 -14.56
CA GLU A 169 4.54 -10.47 -13.51
C GLU A 169 5.90 -10.92 -14.00
N LEU A 170 6.95 -10.53 -13.28
CA LEU A 170 8.32 -10.82 -13.66
C LEU A 170 8.78 -12.17 -13.12
N VAL A 171 8.52 -12.40 -11.84
CA VAL A 171 8.95 -13.59 -11.09
C VAL A 171 8.08 -13.75 -9.85
N SER A 172 7.60 -14.97 -9.62
CA SER A 172 6.72 -15.35 -8.52
C SER A 172 7.44 -16.19 -7.46
N ASN A 173 6.75 -16.45 -6.35
CA ASN A 173 7.25 -17.26 -5.24
C ASN A 173 8.54 -16.72 -4.58
N ILE A 174 8.68 -15.40 -4.54
CA ILE A 174 9.80 -14.73 -3.89
C ILE A 174 9.57 -14.74 -2.38
N ASN A 175 10.61 -15.12 -1.63
CA ASN A 175 10.62 -14.98 -0.17
C ASN A 175 10.99 -13.57 0.25
N GLN A 176 11.97 -12.98 -0.44
CA GLN A 176 12.48 -11.65 -0.11
C GLN A 176 13.21 -11.04 -1.31
N VAL A 177 13.06 -9.73 -1.50
CA VAL A 177 13.96 -8.92 -2.31
C VAL A 177 15.04 -8.37 -1.39
N MET A 178 16.29 -8.74 -1.65
CA MET A 178 17.45 -8.29 -0.86
C MET A 178 17.91 -6.92 -1.32
N ASP A 179 17.93 -6.69 -2.64
CA ASP A 179 18.32 -5.42 -3.23
C ASP A 179 17.82 -5.30 -4.67
N TYR A 180 17.77 -4.07 -5.20
CA TYR A 180 17.61 -3.81 -6.62
C TYR A 180 18.22 -2.47 -7.02
N GLU A 181 18.72 -2.41 -8.25
CA GLU A 181 19.33 -1.20 -8.80
C GLU A 181 18.93 -1.04 -10.28
N LEU A 182 18.70 0.21 -10.67
CA LEU A 182 18.49 0.58 -12.07
C LEU A 182 19.83 0.62 -12.80
N SER A 183 19.84 0.23 -14.08
CA SER A 183 21.01 0.49 -14.93
C SER A 183 21.26 1.98 -15.08
N SER A 184 22.50 2.39 -15.38
CA SER A 184 22.86 3.81 -15.53
C SER A 184 22.05 4.54 -16.61
N ASP A 185 21.53 3.82 -17.60
CA ASP A 185 20.65 4.33 -18.65
C ASP A 185 19.15 4.21 -18.31
N SER A 186 18.81 3.68 -17.13
CA SER A 186 17.45 3.41 -16.65
C SER A 186 16.60 2.56 -17.60
N LYS A 187 17.22 1.74 -18.46
CA LYS A 187 16.51 0.85 -19.39
C LYS A 187 16.31 -0.55 -18.84
N SER A 188 17.01 -0.92 -17.78
CA SER A 188 16.91 -2.21 -17.14
C SER A 188 16.95 -2.07 -15.63
N ILE A 189 16.44 -3.07 -14.93
CA ILE A 189 16.53 -3.20 -13.47
C ILE A 189 17.13 -4.56 -13.13
N ALA A 190 18.04 -4.59 -12.17
CA ALA A 190 18.58 -5.81 -11.61
C ALA A 190 18.02 -6.00 -10.20
N PHE A 191 17.59 -7.22 -9.88
CA PHE A 191 17.11 -7.63 -8.56
C PHE A 191 18.02 -8.71 -8.00
N ILE A 192 18.31 -8.64 -6.71
CA ILE A 192 18.83 -9.75 -5.92
C ILE A 192 17.68 -10.26 -5.06
N CYS A 193 17.24 -11.50 -5.31
CA CYS A 193 16.10 -12.09 -4.64
C CYS A 193 16.45 -13.42 -3.99
N GLN A 194 15.77 -13.73 -2.89
CA GLN A 194 15.68 -15.09 -2.39
C GLN A 194 14.41 -15.75 -2.93
N ILE A 195 14.60 -16.85 -3.65
CA ILE A 195 13.54 -17.71 -4.15
C ILE A 195 13.78 -19.09 -3.55
N GLN A 196 12.91 -19.49 -2.62
CA GLN A 196 13.05 -20.67 -1.80
C GLN A 196 14.42 -20.71 -1.09
N ARG A 197 15.27 -21.67 -1.48
CA ARG A 197 16.62 -21.87 -0.96
C ARG A 197 17.70 -21.34 -1.91
N LYS A 198 17.37 -20.47 -2.86
CA LYS A 198 18.31 -19.91 -3.82
C LYS A 198 18.35 -18.40 -3.71
N VAL A 199 19.55 -17.85 -3.74
CA VAL A 199 19.76 -16.42 -4.00
C VAL A 199 20.02 -16.28 -5.49
N VAL A 200 19.21 -15.50 -6.18
CA VAL A 200 19.24 -15.32 -7.62
C VAL A 200 19.38 -13.84 -7.93
N ILE A 201 20.23 -13.51 -8.89
CA ILE A 201 20.23 -12.20 -9.54
C ILE A 201 19.44 -12.31 -10.84
N LEU A 202 18.46 -11.42 -11.00
CA LEU A 202 17.60 -11.33 -12.17
C LEU A 202 17.75 -9.95 -12.79
N LYS A 203 17.78 -9.86 -14.11
CA LYS A 203 17.77 -8.59 -14.83
C LYS A 203 16.60 -8.55 -15.80
N TYR A 204 15.86 -7.45 -15.80
CA TYR A 204 14.72 -7.24 -16.68
C TYR A 204 14.83 -5.90 -17.41
N SER A 205 14.34 -5.86 -18.64
CA SER A 205 14.17 -4.61 -19.39
C SER A 205 12.96 -3.84 -18.83
N LEU A 206 13.11 -2.55 -18.58
CA LEU A 206 12.00 -1.64 -18.23
C LEU A 206 11.20 -1.18 -19.45
N ILE A 207 11.70 -1.45 -20.66
CA ILE A 207 10.99 -1.11 -21.90
C ILE A 207 9.98 -2.23 -22.22
N SER A 208 10.44 -3.48 -22.26
CA SER A 208 9.61 -4.63 -22.66
C SER A 208 9.11 -5.50 -21.51
N PHE A 209 9.62 -5.29 -20.29
CA PHE A 209 9.39 -6.14 -19.11
C PHE A 209 9.86 -7.60 -19.29
N GLN A 210 10.68 -7.86 -20.30
CA GLN A 210 11.25 -9.18 -20.55
C GLN A 210 12.51 -9.40 -19.72
N LYS A 211 12.72 -10.65 -19.31
CA LYS A 211 13.92 -11.09 -18.61
C LYS A 211 15.11 -11.06 -19.57
N GLU A 212 16.13 -10.30 -19.20
CA GLU A 212 17.39 -10.19 -19.96
C GLU A 212 18.41 -11.20 -19.48
N SER A 213 18.49 -11.45 -18.17
CA SER A 213 19.41 -12.43 -17.60
C SER A 213 18.94 -12.97 -16.25
N GLU A 214 19.46 -14.15 -15.91
CA GLU A 214 19.24 -14.83 -14.64
C GLU A 214 20.51 -15.57 -14.24
N ARG A 215 20.93 -15.44 -12.99
CA ARG A 215 22.04 -16.23 -12.44
C ARG A 215 21.81 -16.57 -10.98
N VAL A 216 21.98 -17.84 -10.63
CA VAL A 216 22.00 -18.27 -9.23
C VAL A 216 23.34 -17.87 -8.62
N LEU A 217 23.29 -17.09 -7.53
CA LEU A 217 24.49 -16.64 -6.80
C LEU A 217 24.90 -17.65 -5.72
N ALA A 218 23.92 -18.21 -5.01
CA ALA A 218 24.16 -19.14 -3.91
C ALA A 218 22.93 -19.99 -3.62
N ASN A 219 23.13 -21.10 -2.93
CA ASN A 219 22.06 -21.83 -2.25
C ASN A 219 22.09 -21.47 -0.76
N VAL A 220 20.96 -21.09 -0.21
CA VAL A 220 20.77 -20.86 1.22
C VAL A 220 20.68 -22.23 1.90
N GLY A 221 21.81 -22.65 2.48
CA GLY A 221 21.90 -23.86 3.29
C GLY A 221 21.26 -23.64 4.66
N GLY A 222 20.40 -24.56 5.08
CA GLY A 222 19.76 -24.52 6.40
C GLY A 222 20.78 -24.67 7.51
N LYS A 223 21.05 -23.59 8.23
CA LYS A 223 21.22 -23.66 9.68
C LYS A 223 20.00 -22.99 10.30
N LEU A 224 19.11 -23.86 10.81
CA LEU A 224 18.19 -23.51 11.89
C LEU A 224 19.01 -23.15 13.13
#